data_AF-A0A482WHH5-F1
#
_entry.id   AF-A0A482WHH5-F1
#
_cell.length_a   1.000
_cell.length_b   1.000
_cell.length_c   1.000
_cell.angle_alpha   90.00
_cell.angle_beta   90.00
_cell.angle_gamma   90.00
#
_symmetry.space_group_name_H-M   'P 1'
#
loop_
_entity.id
_entity.type
_entity.pdbx_description
1 polymer ?
#
loop_
_entity_poly.entity_id
_entity_poly.type
_entity_poly.pdbx_seq_one_letter_code
_entity_poly.pdbx_strand_id
1 'polypeptide(L)'
;MNMTAHDDGSEQTMTALDESLLSLEKLDRTSPELWPEQIPGVSDYMHLNALSTHPLPKLWNKPLDQDDYNLMIQLGNLSHGALIAEVKKLHDAAYKLGLEEAKEMTKGKYLNILSKKKYHLN
;
A
#
# COMPACT_ATOMS: atom_id res chain seq x y z
N MET A 1 -60.01 -29.54 -1.83
CA MET A 1 -58.55 -29.52 -2.00
C MET A 1 -58.13 -28.12 -2.44
N ASN A 2 -57.31 -27.43 -1.65
CA ASN A 2 -56.24 -26.60 -2.19
C ASN A 2 -55.19 -26.34 -1.09
N MET A 3 -53.97 -26.80 -1.37
CA MET A 3 -52.74 -26.51 -0.64
C MET A 3 -52.27 -25.10 -1.02
N THR A 4 -51.70 -24.36 -0.08
CA THR A 4 -50.61 -23.40 -0.34
C THR A 4 -50.04 -22.95 1.00
N ALA A 5 -48.98 -23.64 1.44
CA ALA A 5 -48.13 -23.20 2.52
C ALA A 5 -47.23 -22.08 1.97
N HIS A 6 -47.35 -20.88 2.52
CA HIS A 6 -46.44 -19.78 2.24
C HIS A 6 -45.20 -19.93 3.13
N ASP A 7 -44.08 -20.20 2.47
CA ASP A 7 -42.71 -20.15 2.98
C ASP A 7 -42.31 -18.67 3.13
N ASP A 8 -42.41 -18.13 4.34
CA ASP A 8 -42.11 -16.72 4.71
C ASP A 8 -40.84 -16.59 5.55
N GLY A 9 -40.10 -17.70 5.73
CA GLY A 9 -38.91 -17.76 6.60
C GLY A 9 -37.58 -17.52 5.88
N SER A 10 -37.56 -17.57 4.54
CA SER A 10 -36.33 -17.59 3.75
C SER A 10 -35.77 -16.18 3.47
N GLU A 11 -36.60 -15.15 3.30
CA GLU A 11 -36.12 -13.78 3.02
C GLU A 11 -35.49 -13.09 4.24
N GLN A 12 -36.07 -13.28 5.44
CA GLN A 12 -35.57 -12.66 6.68
C GLN A 12 -34.18 -13.19 7.09
N THR A 13 -33.88 -14.44 6.73
CA THR A 13 -32.58 -15.06 7.03
C THR A 13 -31.48 -14.61 6.08
N MET A 14 -31.81 -14.33 4.81
CA MET A 14 -30.89 -13.74 3.85
C MET A 14 -30.47 -12.33 4.25
N THR A 15 -31.41 -11.50 4.69
CA THR A 15 -31.08 -10.13 5.14
C THR A 15 -30.21 -10.12 6.41
N ALA A 16 -30.44 -11.05 7.34
CA ALA A 16 -29.64 -11.16 8.55
C ALA A 16 -28.21 -11.68 8.28
N LEU A 17 -28.05 -12.58 7.30
CA LEU A 17 -26.75 -13.04 6.83
C LEU A 17 -25.98 -11.93 6.12
N ASP A 18 -26.64 -11.17 5.24
CA ASP A 18 -26.04 -10.02 4.57
C ASP A 18 -25.56 -8.97 5.58
N GLU A 19 -26.35 -8.71 6.62
CA GLU A 19 -25.98 -7.77 7.69
C GLU A 19 -24.79 -8.29 8.52
N SER A 20 -24.66 -9.60 8.71
CA SER A 20 -23.50 -10.23 9.35
C SER A 20 -22.24 -10.26 8.45
N LEU A 21 -22.39 -10.16 7.12
CA LEU A 21 -21.29 -10.11 6.17
C LEU A 21 -20.76 -8.67 5.96
N LEU A 22 -21.47 -7.66 6.46
CA LEU A 22 -21.00 -6.28 6.49
C LEU A 22 -19.93 -6.14 7.58
N SER A 23 -18.67 -5.99 7.16
CA SER A 23 -17.60 -5.60 8.07
C SER A 23 -17.79 -4.13 8.49
N LEU A 24 -18.08 -3.91 9.77
CA LEU A 24 -18.12 -2.58 10.40
C LEU A 24 -16.72 -2.10 10.86
N GLU A 25 -15.66 -2.78 10.40
CA GLU A 25 -14.29 -2.40 10.73
C GLU A 25 -13.97 -1.03 10.09
N LYS A 26 -13.72 -0.02 10.93
CA LYS A 26 -13.05 1.19 10.49
C LYS A 26 -11.61 0.83 10.20
N LEU A 27 -11.30 0.66 8.92
CA LEU A 27 -9.93 0.70 8.44
C LEU A 27 -9.42 2.14 8.61
N ASP A 28 -9.11 2.55 9.84
CA ASP A 28 -8.31 3.75 10.15
C ASP A 28 -6.83 3.49 9.76
N ARG A 29 -6.64 2.78 8.65
CA ARG A 29 -5.42 2.67 7.89
C ARG A 29 -5.39 3.87 6.96
N THR A 30 -5.35 5.08 7.51
CA THR A 30 -4.62 6.10 6.78
C THR A 30 -3.23 5.50 6.58
N SER A 31 -2.87 5.18 5.33
CA SER A 31 -1.50 4.81 4.99
C SER A 31 -0.58 5.74 5.79
N PRO A 32 0.41 5.23 6.55
CA PRO A 32 1.30 6.07 7.33
C PRO A 32 1.70 7.27 6.48
N GLU A 33 1.46 8.48 7.00
CA GLU A 33 1.69 9.71 6.26
C GLU A 33 3.10 9.63 5.68
N LEU A 34 3.19 9.64 4.35
CA LEU A 34 4.46 9.54 3.65
C LEU A 34 5.24 10.80 4.00
N TRP A 35 6.12 10.67 5.00
CA TRP A 35 6.83 11.76 5.67
C TRP A 35 5.92 12.63 6.55
N PRO A 36 5.81 12.37 7.87
CA PRO A 36 5.02 13.19 8.79
C PRO A 36 5.52 14.65 8.92
N GLU A 37 6.69 14.98 8.35
CA GLU A 37 7.20 16.36 8.27
C GLU A 37 7.25 16.78 6.79
N GLN A 38 6.57 17.87 6.41
CA GLN A 38 6.72 18.47 5.09
C GLN A 38 8.16 18.98 4.94
N ILE A 39 9.04 18.19 4.32
CA ILE A 39 10.41 18.61 4.04
C ILE A 39 10.36 19.67 2.92
N PRO A 40 10.84 20.90 3.16
CA PRO A 40 10.83 21.96 2.15
C PRO A 40 11.57 21.51 0.88
N GLY A 41 10.93 21.67 -0.28
CA GLY A 41 11.49 21.30 -1.58
C GLY A 41 11.16 19.89 -2.08
N VAL A 42 10.65 18.97 -1.24
CA VAL A 42 10.26 17.62 -1.69
C VAL A 42 9.10 17.66 -2.69
N SER A 43 8.04 18.42 -2.42
CA SER A 43 6.87 18.51 -3.32
C SER A 43 7.25 19.10 -4.69
N ASP A 44 8.09 20.13 -4.69
CA ASP A 44 8.62 20.73 -5.91
C ASP A 44 9.52 19.75 -6.69
N TYR A 45 10.38 19.00 -5.99
CA TYR A 45 11.24 18.00 -6.61
C TYR A 45 10.43 16.85 -7.21
N MET A 46 9.37 16.41 -6.53
CA MET A 46 8.46 15.37 -7.03
C MET A 46 7.75 15.82 -8.31
N HIS A 47 7.31 17.09 -8.38
CA HIS A 47 6.74 17.65 -9.61
C HIS A 47 7.79 17.75 -10.74
N LEU A 48 9.01 18.21 -10.45
CA LEU A 48 10.09 18.26 -11.45
C LEU A 48 10.43 16.87 -12.00
N ASN A 49 10.47 15.85 -11.13
CA ASN A 49 10.71 14.48 -11.54
C ASN A 49 9.51 13.90 -12.33
N ALA A 50 8.28 14.27 -11.96
CA ALA A 50 7.08 13.88 -12.72
C ALA A 50 7.01 14.55 -14.11
N LEU A 51 7.63 15.72 -14.28
CA LEU A 51 7.77 16.43 -15.56
C LEU A 51 8.97 15.94 -16.39
N SER A 52 9.84 15.08 -15.83
CA SER A 52 10.94 14.48 -16.57
C SER A 52 10.38 13.63 -17.71
N THR A 53 10.74 13.98 -18.94
CA THR A 53 10.23 13.45 -20.23
C THR A 53 10.46 11.95 -20.47
N HIS A 54 11.04 11.23 -19.50
CA HIS A 54 11.09 9.79 -19.48
C HIS A 54 10.13 9.27 -18.41
N PRO A 55 8.90 8.88 -18.77
CA PRO A 55 8.04 8.16 -17.84
C PRO A 55 8.77 6.86 -17.48
N LEU A 56 9.30 6.80 -16.25
CA LEU A 56 9.79 5.54 -15.71
C LEU A 56 8.61 4.56 -15.81
N PRO A 57 8.78 3.37 -16.41
CA PRO A 57 7.71 2.39 -16.49
C PRO A 57 7.13 2.22 -15.10
N LYS A 58 5.83 2.52 -14.95
CA LYS A 58 5.11 2.33 -13.69
C LYS A 58 5.30 0.85 -13.32
N LEU A 59 6.19 0.58 -12.37
CA LEU A 59 6.69 -0.78 -12.08
C LEU A 59 5.55 -1.74 -11.72
N TRP A 60 4.45 -1.21 -11.18
CA TRP A 60 3.21 -1.91 -10.84
C TRP A 60 2.33 -2.32 -12.05
N ASN A 61 2.57 -1.78 -13.24
CA ASN A 61 1.92 -2.21 -14.49
C ASN A 61 2.79 -3.19 -15.29
N LYS A 62 3.95 -3.60 -14.75
CA LYS A 62 4.79 -4.61 -15.39
C LYS A 62 4.03 -5.95 -15.36
N PRO A 63 3.96 -6.70 -16.47
CA PRO A 63 3.49 -8.07 -16.46
C PRO A 63 4.29 -8.90 -15.46
N LEU A 64 3.63 -9.79 -14.73
CA LEU A 64 4.28 -10.76 -13.86
C LEU A 64 5.26 -11.59 -14.70
N ASP A 65 6.51 -11.65 -14.26
CA ASP A 65 7.51 -12.52 -14.86
C ASP A 65 7.51 -13.90 -14.22
N GLN A 66 8.34 -14.80 -14.76
CA GLN A 66 8.41 -16.18 -14.28
C GLN A 66 8.82 -16.26 -12.80
N ASP A 67 9.66 -15.34 -12.33
CA ASP A 67 10.12 -15.33 -10.94
C ASP A 67 9.01 -14.89 -10.00
N ASP A 68 8.17 -13.93 -10.42
CA ASP A 68 6.97 -13.53 -9.69
C ASP A 68 6.00 -14.72 -9.52
N TYR A 69 5.77 -15.52 -10.57
CA TYR A 69 4.94 -16.72 -10.49
C TYR A 69 5.55 -17.78 -9.57
N ASN A 70 6.86 -18.00 -9.65
CA ASN A 70 7.57 -18.94 -8.78
C ASN A 70 7.44 -18.54 -7.30
N LEU A 71 7.58 -17.24 -7.00
CA LEU A 71 7.43 -16.70 -5.66
C LEU A 71 5.99 -16.88 -5.13
N MET A 72 4.98 -16.60 -5.96
CA MET A 72 3.58 -16.82 -5.59
C MET A 72 3.31 -18.29 -5.22
N ILE A 73 3.81 -19.23 -6.04
CA ILE A 73 3.66 -20.67 -5.76
C ILE A 73 4.39 -21.04 -4.46
N GLN A 74 5.61 -20.54 -4.25
CA GLN A 74 6.37 -20.77 -3.02
C GLN A 74 5.59 -20.29 -1.79
N LEU A 75 5.02 -19.09 -1.83
CA LEU A 75 4.24 -18.52 -0.74
C LEU A 75 2.94 -19.31 -0.50
N GLY A 76 2.27 -19.75 -1.56
CA GLY A 76 1.04 -20.55 -1.47
C GLY A 76 1.24 -21.94 -0.87
N ASN A 77 2.45 -22.50 -0.99
CA ASN A 77 2.80 -23.80 -0.43
C ASN A 77 3.25 -23.74 1.05
N LEU A 78 3.32 -22.55 1.65
CA LEU A 78 3.71 -22.40 3.06
C LEU A 78 2.61 -22.91 3.99
N SER A 79 3.02 -23.52 5.10
CA SER A 79 2.10 -23.77 6.21
C SER A 79 1.64 -22.45 6.84
N HIS A 80 0.49 -22.44 7.53
CA HIS A 80 -0.03 -21.25 8.18
C HIS A 80 1.00 -20.56 9.11
N GLY A 81 1.74 -21.34 9.89
CA GLY A 81 2.80 -20.81 10.76
C GLY A 81 3.98 -20.21 10.00
N ALA A 82 4.39 -20.84 8.89
CA ALA A 82 5.47 -20.33 8.04
C ALA A 82 5.04 -19.05 7.30
N LEU A 83 3.79 -18.97 6.84
CA LEU A 83 3.24 -17.77 6.22
C LEU A 83 3.22 -16.59 7.20
N ILE A 84 2.78 -16.81 8.45
CA ILE A 84 2.82 -15.79 9.50
C ILE A 84 4.27 -15.32 9.75
N ALA A 85 5.23 -16.25 9.76
CA ALA A 85 6.63 -15.91 9.94
C ALA A 85 7.18 -15.05 8.78
N GLU A 86 6.84 -15.36 7.53
CA GLU A 86 7.23 -14.51 6.39
C GLU A 86 6.56 -13.14 6.41
N VAL A 87 5.29 -13.05 6.81
CA VAL A 87 4.61 -11.75 6.99
C VAL A 87 5.33 -10.90 8.05
N LYS A 88 5.70 -11.49 9.19
CA LYS A 88 6.46 -10.79 10.23
C LYS A 88 7.82 -10.34 9.73
N LYS A 89 8.54 -11.21 9.01
CA LYS A 89 9.84 -10.88 8.41
C LYS A 89 9.74 -9.73 7.42
N LEU A 90 8.71 -9.71 6.57
CA LEU A 90 8.46 -8.62 5.64
C LEU A 90 8.12 -7.31 6.38
N HIS A 91 7.32 -7.38 7.43
CA HIS A 91 7.01 -6.24 8.29
C HIS A 91 8.29 -5.65 8.92
N ASP A 92 9.15 -6.48 9.49
CA ASP A 92 10.41 -6.03 10.10
C ASP A 92 11.37 -5.43 9.07
N ALA A 93 11.41 -5.97 7.85
CA ALA A 93 12.19 -5.42 6.76
C ALA A 93 11.66 -4.04 6.33
N ALA A 94 10.34 -3.90 6.14
CA ALA A 94 9.71 -2.64 5.79
C ALA A 94 9.94 -1.56 6.86
N TYR A 95 9.86 -1.94 8.14
CA TYR A 95 10.15 -1.03 9.25
C TYR A 95 11.60 -0.52 9.22
N LYS A 96 12.57 -1.41 9.04
CA LYS A 96 13.99 -1.03 8.95
C LYS A 96 14.26 -0.10 7.75
N LEU A 97 13.72 -0.44 6.59
CA LEU A 97 13.83 0.40 5.39
C LEU A 97 13.25 1.80 5.64
N GLY A 98 12.07 1.90 6.26
CA GLY A 98 11.47 3.20 6.59
C GLY A 98 12.35 4.05 7.52
N LEU A 99 13.01 3.44 8.51
CA LEU A 99 13.96 4.16 9.37
C LEU A 99 15.19 4.66 8.60
N GLU A 100 15.73 3.84 7.69
CA GLU A 100 16.88 4.19 6.86
C GLU A 100 16.52 5.32 5.88
N GLU A 101 15.40 5.21 5.19
CA GLU A 101 14.89 6.25 4.30
C GLU A 101 14.72 7.57 5.06
N ALA A 102 14.14 7.55 6.28
CA ALA A 102 13.96 8.76 7.07
C ALA A 102 15.26 9.44 7.48
N LYS A 103 16.28 8.64 7.78
CA LYS A 103 17.61 9.14 8.05
C LYS A 103 18.22 9.81 6.81
N GLU A 104 18.11 9.18 5.64
CA GLU A 104 18.64 9.74 4.39
C GLU A 104 17.88 11.00 3.95
N MET A 105 16.56 11.04 4.11
CA MET A 105 15.76 12.24 3.83
C MET A 105 16.14 13.40 4.76
N THR A 106 16.36 13.13 6.04
CA THR A 106 16.83 14.12 7.00
C THR A 106 18.22 14.65 6.64
N LYS A 107 19.15 13.78 6.24
CA LYS A 107 20.46 14.20 5.73
C LYS A 107 20.31 15.07 4.47
N GLY A 108 19.45 14.67 3.54
CA GLY A 108 19.16 15.44 2.33
C GLY A 108 18.65 16.85 2.62
N LYS A 109 17.78 17.00 3.64
CA LYS A 109 17.30 18.31 4.15
C LYS A 109 18.46 19.19 4.59
N TYR A 110 19.38 18.67 5.43
CA TYR A 110 20.54 19.45 5.91
C TYR A 110 21.54 19.80 4.81
N LEU A 111 21.66 18.94 3.79
CA LEU A 111 22.54 19.18 2.64
C LEU A 111 21.87 20.03 1.55
N ASN A 112 20.62 20.44 1.73
CA ASN A 112 19.84 21.25 0.79
C ASN A 112 19.82 20.67 -0.64
N ILE A 113 19.92 19.35 -0.81
CA ILE A 113 20.01 18.70 -2.14
C ILE A 113 18.72 18.89 -2.97
N LEU A 114 17.59 19.12 -2.29
CA LEU A 114 16.27 19.36 -2.89
C LEU A 114 15.95 20.86 -3.03
N SER A 115 16.86 21.75 -2.64
CA SER A 115 16.65 23.20 -2.76
C SER A 115 16.87 23.68 -4.18
N LYS A 116 15.99 24.56 -4.68
CA LYS A 116 16.15 25.20 -5.99
C LYS A 116 17.37 26.13 -5.97
N LYS A 117 18.24 26.01 -6.98
CA LYS A 117 19.33 26.97 -7.21
C LYS A 117 18.69 28.33 -7.55
N LYS A 118 18.84 29.31 -6.68
CA LYS A 118 18.44 30.70 -6.99
C LYS A 118 19.46 31.25 -7.99
N TYR A 119 19.14 31.20 -9.28
CA TYR A 119 19.89 31.96 -10.26
C TYR A 119 19.60 33.43 -10.01
N HIS A 120 20.55 34.13 -9.39
CA HIS A 120 20.56 35.58 -9.40
C HIS A 120 20.90 36.02 -10.82
N LEU A 121 19.88 36.48 -11.55
CA LEU A 121 20.06 37.13 -12.84
C LEU A 121 20.61 38.53 -12.54
N ASN A 122 21.88 38.77 -12.92
CA ASN A 122 22.50 40.10 -12.92
C ASN A 122 22.08 40.86 -14.17
#